data_AF-A0A3A4QW67-F1
#
_entry.id   AF-A0A3A4QW67-F1
#
_cell.length_a   1.000
_cell.length_b   1.000
_cell.length_c   1.000
_cell.angle_alpha   90.00
_cell.angle_beta   90.00
_cell.angle_gamma   90.00
#
_symmetry.space_group_name_H-M   'P 1'
#
loop_
_entity.id
_entity.type
_entity.pdbx_description
1 polymer ?
#
loop_
_entity_poly.entity_id
_entity_poly.type
_entity_poly.pdbx_seq_one_letter_code
_entity_poly.pdbx_strand_id
1 'polypeptide(L)'
;MDYDQLNEIYQNYSGEDASLEDYHQEYYKSDAAEKLSWNKNSKLVIVASSITPEIKQTAMYLRKKGLDVYCLEFKYFVNNAENKMISSDFVVGDEEFMRTKFSSSAQLPKTDKEKFITALDNNGKLVFESLFRFAEQEKLLFPWGSKGFSLNKPFENGFVGLCFGYPPNSVYKQSIYSGFEEINKKVNNPASVIDFYKTELEKFGKFEQAKSNLKWVLNKEIKTSDIDNYLEILKRVIEKIEKEGLKNE
;
A
#
# COMPACT_ATOMS: atom_id res chain seq x y z
N MET A 1 10.35 -12.90 -10.22
CA MET A 1 9.26 -11.99 -9.83
C MET A 1 9.88 -10.93 -8.96
N ASP A 2 9.76 -9.66 -9.30
CA ASP A 2 10.21 -8.58 -8.41
C ASP A 2 9.10 -8.24 -7.39
N TYR A 3 9.38 -7.29 -6.50
CA TYR A 3 8.39 -6.83 -5.51
C TYR A 3 7.13 -6.27 -6.18
N ASP A 4 7.29 -5.46 -7.23
CA ASP A 4 6.17 -4.81 -7.90
C ASP A 4 5.19 -5.83 -8.48
N GLN A 5 5.71 -6.87 -9.13
CA GLN A 5 4.89 -7.99 -9.63
C GLN A 5 4.16 -8.75 -8.51
N LEU A 6 4.83 -8.96 -7.36
CA LEU A 6 4.22 -9.64 -6.21
C LEU A 6 3.14 -8.78 -5.56
N ASN A 7 3.41 -7.48 -5.44
CA ASN A 7 2.49 -6.51 -4.89
C ASN A 7 1.24 -6.38 -5.77
N GLU A 8 1.41 -6.35 -7.10
CA GLU A 8 0.31 -6.31 -8.07
C GLU A 8 -0.57 -7.57 -7.94
N ILE A 9 0.03 -8.76 -7.90
CA ILE A 9 -0.71 -10.02 -7.69
C ILE A 9 -1.48 -9.97 -6.36
N TYR A 10 -0.84 -9.49 -5.30
CA TYR A 10 -1.46 -9.36 -3.99
C TYR A 10 -2.66 -8.40 -4.02
N GLN A 11 -2.50 -7.18 -4.55
CA GLN A 11 -3.56 -6.17 -4.62
C GLN A 11 -4.75 -6.65 -5.45
N ASN A 12 -4.48 -7.33 -6.57
CA ASN A 12 -5.53 -7.91 -7.40
C ASN A 12 -6.29 -9.04 -6.67
N TYR A 13 -5.57 -9.87 -5.90
CA TYR A 13 -6.19 -10.93 -5.11
C TYR A 13 -6.95 -10.40 -3.88
N SER A 14 -6.41 -9.39 -3.20
CA SER A 14 -6.98 -8.83 -1.98
C SER A 14 -8.17 -7.90 -2.27
N GLY A 15 -8.14 -7.21 -3.41
CA GLY A 15 -9.12 -6.19 -3.80
C GLY A 15 -8.98 -4.90 -3.00
N GLU A 16 -7.89 -4.73 -2.27
CA GLU A 16 -7.58 -3.55 -1.48
C GLU A 16 -6.40 -2.81 -2.12
N ASP A 17 -6.40 -1.48 -2.00
CA ASP A 17 -5.24 -0.67 -2.42
C ASP A 17 -4.02 -0.87 -1.49
N ALA A 18 -4.21 -1.57 -0.37
CA ALA A 18 -3.15 -1.97 0.55
C ALA A 18 -2.04 -2.73 -0.18
N SER A 19 -0.80 -2.31 0.01
CA SER A 19 0.36 -3.02 -0.51
C SER A 19 0.62 -4.31 0.27
N LEU A 20 1.38 -5.24 -0.33
CA LEU A 20 1.87 -6.44 0.33
C LEU A 20 2.70 -6.10 1.58
N GLU A 21 3.45 -4.99 1.53
CA GLU A 21 4.16 -4.44 2.68
C GLU A 21 3.20 -3.97 3.78
N ASP A 22 2.11 -3.28 3.43
CA ASP A 22 1.06 -2.90 4.41
C ASP A 22 0.50 -4.12 5.12
N TYR A 23 0.19 -5.17 4.36
CA TYR A 23 -0.33 -6.42 4.93
C TYR A 23 0.64 -7.06 5.91
N HIS A 24 1.92 -7.15 5.53
CA HIS A 24 2.94 -7.72 6.41
C HIS A 24 3.06 -6.95 7.71
N GLN A 25 3.16 -5.62 7.63
CA GLN A 25 3.30 -4.78 8.80
C GLN A 25 2.09 -4.89 9.72
N GLU A 26 0.88 -4.89 9.17
CA GLU A 26 -0.34 -5.03 9.97
C GLU A 26 -0.47 -6.43 10.60
N TYR A 27 -0.06 -7.48 9.88
CA TYR A 27 -0.14 -8.86 10.36
C TYR A 27 0.92 -9.19 11.42
N TYR A 28 2.18 -8.83 11.17
CA TYR A 28 3.31 -9.14 12.03
C TYR A 28 3.59 -8.07 13.09
N LYS A 29 2.96 -6.90 13.00
CA LYS A 29 3.27 -5.73 13.83
C LYS A 29 4.75 -5.36 13.76
N SER A 30 5.37 -5.56 12.59
CA SER A 30 6.78 -5.26 12.36
C SER A 30 7.01 -3.76 12.31
N ASP A 31 8.19 -3.33 12.75
CA ASP A 31 8.54 -1.90 12.77
C ASP A 31 8.67 -1.39 11.32
N ALA A 32 8.16 -0.20 11.03
CA ALA A 32 8.13 0.33 9.66
C ALA A 32 9.54 0.57 9.08
N ALA A 33 10.57 0.57 9.93
CA ALA A 33 11.98 0.71 9.56
C ALA A 33 12.63 -0.61 9.10
N GLU A 34 11.99 -1.76 9.33
CA GLU A 34 12.54 -3.07 8.97
C GLU A 34 12.35 -3.31 7.47
N LYS A 35 13.42 -3.08 6.68
CA LYS A 35 13.39 -3.34 5.23
C LYS A 35 13.38 -4.84 4.97
N LEU A 36 12.21 -5.36 4.63
CA LEU A 36 12.05 -6.75 4.20
C LEU A 36 12.55 -6.92 2.77
N SER A 37 13.37 -7.94 2.56
CA SER A 37 13.75 -8.37 1.23
C SER A 37 12.70 -9.34 0.70
N TRP A 38 11.80 -8.80 -0.12
CA TRP A 38 10.75 -9.57 -0.78
C TRP A 38 11.32 -10.47 -1.87
N ASN A 39 10.92 -11.73 -1.85
CA ASN A 39 11.26 -12.73 -2.87
C ASN A 39 12.75 -12.79 -3.18
N LYS A 40 13.55 -13.12 -2.15
CA LYS A 40 14.99 -13.40 -2.27
C LYS A 40 15.23 -14.38 -3.40
N ASN A 41 15.65 -13.86 -4.56
CA ASN A 41 15.92 -14.65 -5.74
C ASN A 41 17.42 -14.98 -5.75
N SER A 42 17.74 -16.27 -5.62
CA SER A 42 19.11 -16.76 -5.74
C SER A 42 19.52 -16.80 -7.19
N LYS A 43 20.57 -16.06 -7.55
CA LYS A 43 21.19 -16.11 -8.87
C LYS A 43 22.38 -17.05 -8.85
N LEU A 44 22.45 -17.97 -9.82
CA LEU A 44 23.62 -18.81 -10.04
C LEU A 44 24.43 -18.22 -11.19
N VAL A 45 25.68 -17.82 -10.95
CA VAL A 45 26.58 -17.30 -11.98
C VAL A 45 27.71 -18.29 -12.22
N ILE A 46 27.82 -18.81 -13.44
CA ILE A 46 28.90 -19.67 -13.89
C ILE A 46 29.92 -18.77 -14.59
N VAL A 47 31.15 -18.70 -14.08
CA VAL A 47 32.23 -17.89 -14.63
C VAL A 47 33.33 -18.81 -15.15
N ALA A 48 33.66 -18.70 -16.44
CA ALA A 48 34.71 -19.51 -17.05
C ALA A 48 35.42 -18.77 -18.18
N SER A 49 36.60 -19.24 -18.59
CA SER A 49 37.28 -18.71 -19.77
C SER A 49 36.58 -19.09 -21.09
N SER A 50 35.81 -20.18 -21.05
CA SER A 50 34.96 -20.67 -22.13
C SER A 50 33.82 -21.50 -21.52
N ILE A 51 32.60 -21.28 -22.00
CA ILE A 51 31.39 -22.00 -21.61
C ILE A 51 31.02 -22.95 -22.76
N THR A 52 30.97 -24.25 -22.48
CA THR A 52 30.68 -25.23 -23.54
C THR A 52 29.22 -25.16 -23.99
N PRO A 53 28.89 -25.62 -25.22
CA PRO A 53 27.51 -25.67 -25.70
C PRO A 53 26.55 -26.44 -24.78
N GLU A 54 27.01 -27.51 -24.13
CA GLU A 54 26.21 -28.32 -23.21
C GLU A 54 25.85 -27.54 -21.94
N ILE A 55 26.81 -26.78 -21.39
CA ILE A 55 26.59 -25.89 -20.25
C ILE A 55 25.61 -24.78 -20.65
N LYS A 56 25.82 -24.17 -21.82
CA LYS A 56 24.93 -23.14 -22.37
C LYS A 56 23.50 -23.64 -22.50
N GLN A 57 23.30 -24.80 -23.13
CA GLN A 57 21.98 -25.42 -23.34
C GLN A 57 21.31 -25.76 -22.00
N THR A 58 22.06 -26.33 -21.06
CA THR A 58 21.55 -26.69 -19.73
C THR A 58 21.15 -25.43 -18.95
N ALA A 59 21.99 -24.40 -18.93
CA ALA A 59 21.70 -23.13 -18.28
C ALA A 59 20.44 -22.47 -18.87
N MET A 60 20.29 -22.44 -20.20
CA MET A 60 19.08 -21.96 -20.87
C MET A 60 17.84 -22.79 -20.50
N TYR A 61 17.95 -24.12 -20.42
CA TYR A 61 16.84 -24.98 -20.00
C TYR A 61 16.42 -24.70 -18.55
N LEU A 62 17.37 -24.56 -17.63
CA LEU A 62 17.11 -24.23 -16.23
C LEU A 62 16.45 -22.85 -16.09
N ARG A 63 16.88 -21.85 -16.88
CA ARG A 63 16.21 -20.54 -16.98
C ARG A 63 14.77 -20.65 -17.43
N LYS A 64 14.49 -21.45 -18.47
CA LYS A 64 13.11 -21.74 -18.91
C LYS A 64 12.24 -22.41 -17.83
N LYS A 65 12.86 -23.13 -16.88
CA LYS A 65 12.18 -23.73 -15.73
C LYS A 65 12.09 -22.82 -14.50
N GLY A 66 12.57 -21.58 -14.60
CA GLY A 66 12.44 -20.55 -13.56
C GLY A 66 13.65 -20.35 -12.66
N LEU A 67 14.79 -21.02 -12.93
CA LEU A 67 16.04 -20.82 -12.19
C LEU A 67 16.86 -19.68 -12.80
N ASP A 68 17.34 -18.75 -11.98
CA ASP A 68 18.07 -17.57 -12.46
C ASP A 68 19.57 -17.85 -12.65
N VAL A 69 19.90 -18.58 -13.73
CA VAL A 69 21.27 -19.00 -14.08
C VAL A 69 21.90 -18.06 -15.10
N TYR A 70 23.15 -17.64 -14.91
CA TYR A 70 23.91 -16.79 -15.83
C TYR A 70 25.24 -17.45 -16.17
N CYS A 71 25.74 -17.23 -17.38
CA CYS A 71 27.07 -17.68 -17.80
C CYS A 71 27.88 -16.48 -18.27
N LEU A 72 29.00 -16.22 -17.59
CA LEU A 72 29.95 -15.17 -17.93
C LEU A 72 31.22 -15.82 -18.48
N GLU A 73 31.57 -15.50 -19.72
CA GLU A 73 32.86 -15.83 -20.29
C GLU A 73 33.84 -14.69 -20.03
N PHE A 74 35.11 -15.01 -19.71
CA PHE A 74 36.16 -14.01 -19.62
C PHE A 74 37.40 -14.40 -20.41
N LYS A 75 38.08 -13.40 -20.97
CA LYS A 75 39.37 -13.53 -21.64
C LYS A 75 40.38 -12.62 -20.96
N TYR A 76 41.56 -13.17 -20.69
CA TYR A 76 42.67 -12.46 -20.09
C TYR A 76 43.77 -12.26 -21.12
N PHE A 77 44.20 -11.03 -21.30
CA PHE A 77 45.23 -10.62 -22.26
C PHE A 77 46.39 -9.96 -21.51
N VAL A 78 47.61 -10.22 -21.96
CA VAL A 78 48.81 -9.48 -21.54
C VAL A 78 49.41 -8.88 -22.80
N ASN A 79 49.60 -7.56 -22.82
CA ASN A 79 50.24 -6.90 -23.96
C ASN A 79 51.77 -6.90 -23.82
N ASN A 80 52.47 -6.51 -24.89
CA ASN A 80 53.94 -6.50 -24.95
C ASN A 80 54.60 -5.54 -23.95
N ALA A 81 53.83 -4.68 -23.29
CA ALA A 81 54.27 -3.77 -22.23
C ALA A 81 53.81 -4.24 -20.83
N GLU A 82 53.56 -5.55 -20.67
CA GLU A 82 53.11 -6.23 -19.44
C GLU A 82 51.77 -5.73 -18.85
N ASN A 83 51.00 -4.95 -19.61
CA ASN A 83 49.67 -4.54 -19.15
C ASN A 83 48.69 -5.69 -19.27
N LYS A 84 47.93 -5.90 -18.21
CA LYS A 84 46.95 -6.98 -18.07
C LYS A 84 45.56 -6.42 -18.37
N MET A 85 44.83 -7.05 -19.29
CA MET A 85 43.47 -6.68 -19.66
C MET A 85 42.54 -7.88 -19.49
N ILE A 86 41.35 -7.65 -18.95
CA ILE A 86 40.28 -8.64 -18.86
C ILE A 86 39.10 -8.12 -19.70
N SER A 87 38.60 -8.97 -20.59
CA SER A 87 37.33 -8.77 -21.29
C SER A 87 36.36 -9.84 -20.81
N SER A 88 35.10 -9.48 -20.58
CA SER A 88 34.08 -10.42 -20.12
C SER A 88 32.76 -10.18 -20.83
N ASP A 89 32.02 -11.25 -21.12
CA ASP A 89 30.75 -11.20 -21.81
C ASP A 89 29.75 -12.24 -21.26
N PHE A 90 28.47 -11.89 -21.19
CA PHE A 90 27.42 -12.81 -20.76
C PHE A 90 26.93 -13.64 -21.95
N VAL A 91 27.28 -14.92 -21.98
CA VAL A 91 26.85 -15.84 -23.05
C VAL A 91 25.51 -16.51 -22.78
N VAL A 92 25.01 -16.42 -21.54
CA VAL A 92 23.65 -16.78 -21.09
C VAL A 92 23.22 -15.78 -20.03
N GLY A 93 22.06 -15.13 -20.22
CA GLY A 93 21.51 -14.21 -19.23
C GLY A 93 20.74 -13.01 -19.80
N ASP A 94 21.13 -12.56 -20.99
CA ASP A 94 20.55 -11.38 -21.66
C ASP A 94 19.24 -11.66 -22.41
N GLU A 95 18.86 -12.93 -22.52
CA GLU A 95 17.60 -13.34 -23.12
C GLU A 95 16.44 -12.95 -22.20
N GLU A 96 15.57 -12.05 -22.66
CA GLU A 96 14.28 -11.78 -22.03
C GLU A 96 13.37 -13.01 -22.19
N PHE A 97 13.46 -13.94 -21.25
CA PHE A 97 12.35 -14.86 -21.04
C PHE A 97 11.19 -14.02 -20.52
N MET A 98 10.23 -13.75 -21.40
CA MET A 98 8.94 -13.14 -21.08
C MET A 98 8.38 -13.88 -19.87
N ARG A 99 8.62 -13.35 -18.67
CA ARG A 99 7.85 -13.70 -17.48
C ARG A 99 6.45 -13.32 -17.88
N THR A 100 5.64 -14.32 -18.20
CA THR A 100 4.24 -14.16 -18.58
C THR A 100 3.64 -13.15 -17.62
N LYS A 101 3.35 -11.94 -18.12
CA LYS A 101 2.62 -10.94 -17.33
C LYS A 101 1.37 -11.66 -16.85
N PHE A 102 1.21 -11.76 -15.54
CA PHE A 102 -0.04 -12.29 -14.99
C PHE A 102 -1.13 -11.31 -15.40
N SER A 103 -1.88 -11.64 -16.45
CA SER A 103 -3.05 -10.89 -16.85
C SER A 103 -4.16 -11.17 -15.83
N SER A 104 -4.06 -10.53 -14.66
CA SER A 104 -5.10 -10.59 -13.64
C SER A 104 -6.12 -9.48 -13.91
N SER A 105 -6.96 -9.73 -14.90
CA SER A 105 -8.02 -8.82 -15.36
C SER A 105 -9.27 -8.83 -14.48
N ALA A 106 -9.25 -9.48 -13.31
CA ALA A 106 -10.40 -9.56 -12.42
C ALA A 106 -10.23 -8.60 -11.24
N GLN A 107 -10.62 -7.33 -11.43
CA GLN A 107 -10.80 -6.41 -10.31
C GLN A 107 -12.00 -6.90 -9.49
N LEU A 108 -11.81 -7.08 -8.17
CA LEU A 108 -12.89 -7.50 -7.28
C LEU A 108 -14.06 -6.49 -7.33
N PRO A 109 -15.32 -6.95 -7.19
CA PRO A 109 -16.46 -6.05 -7.21
C PRO A 109 -16.40 -5.07 -6.03
N LYS A 110 -16.79 -3.82 -6.29
CA LYS A 110 -16.91 -2.81 -5.24
C LYS A 110 -17.94 -3.23 -4.18
N THR A 111 -17.65 -2.94 -2.92
CA THR A 111 -18.62 -3.04 -1.84
C THR A 111 -19.59 -1.85 -1.86
N ASP A 112 -20.57 -1.88 -0.98
CA ASP A 112 -21.56 -0.81 -0.78
C ASP A 112 -21.94 -0.74 0.70
N LYS A 113 -22.78 0.24 1.06
CA LYS A 113 -23.21 0.49 2.45
C LYS A 113 -23.85 -0.76 3.09
N GLU A 114 -24.69 -1.47 2.34
CA GLU A 114 -25.43 -2.64 2.85
C GLU A 114 -24.49 -3.82 3.11
N LYS A 115 -23.62 -4.15 2.13
CA LYS A 115 -22.61 -5.19 2.28
C LYS A 115 -21.62 -4.87 3.39
N PHE A 116 -21.19 -3.61 3.48
CA PHE A 116 -20.26 -3.17 4.52
C PHE A 116 -20.89 -3.34 5.91
N ILE A 117 -22.08 -2.80 6.16
CA ILE A 117 -22.78 -2.92 7.46
C ILE A 117 -23.01 -4.37 7.85
N THR A 118 -23.36 -5.22 6.88
CA THR A 118 -23.60 -6.65 7.14
C THR A 118 -22.35 -7.37 7.62
N ALA A 119 -21.15 -6.93 7.22
CA ALA A 119 -19.88 -7.52 7.59
C ALA A 119 -19.34 -7.06 8.96
N LEU A 120 -19.94 -6.03 9.57
CA LEU A 120 -19.48 -5.44 10.83
C LEU A 120 -19.94 -6.24 12.06
N ASP A 121 -19.13 -6.16 13.12
CA ASP A 121 -19.57 -6.53 14.47
C ASP A 121 -20.41 -5.40 15.12
N ASN A 122 -20.86 -5.62 16.35
CA ASN A 122 -21.71 -4.66 17.07
C ASN A 122 -21.02 -3.31 17.33
N ASN A 123 -19.72 -3.30 17.63
CA ASN A 123 -18.96 -2.07 17.86
C ASN A 123 -18.82 -1.30 16.55
N GLY A 124 -18.50 -2.01 15.46
CA GLY A 124 -18.41 -1.45 14.12
C GLY A 124 -19.72 -0.81 13.69
N LYS A 125 -20.84 -1.52 13.83
CA LYS A 125 -22.17 -0.98 13.47
C LYS A 125 -22.47 0.31 14.21
N LEU A 126 -22.23 0.34 15.54
CA LEU A 126 -22.49 1.52 16.35
C LEU A 126 -21.75 2.77 15.84
N VAL A 127 -20.45 2.62 15.53
CA VAL A 127 -19.63 3.74 15.05
C VAL A 127 -19.98 4.10 13.61
N PHE A 128 -20.00 3.13 12.71
CA PHE A 128 -20.17 3.40 11.27
C PHE A 128 -21.57 3.88 10.92
N GLU A 129 -22.63 3.38 11.56
CA GLU A 129 -23.98 3.93 11.37
C GLU A 129 -24.08 5.39 11.83
N SER A 130 -23.43 5.73 12.93
CA SER A 130 -23.37 7.11 13.42
C SER A 130 -22.57 8.01 12.47
N LEU A 131 -21.46 7.50 11.94
CA LEU A 131 -20.66 8.21 10.93
C LEU A 131 -21.44 8.42 9.61
N PHE A 132 -22.24 7.44 9.18
CA PHE A 132 -23.09 7.57 8.00
C PHE A 132 -24.17 8.64 8.20
N ARG A 133 -24.82 8.69 9.37
CA ARG A 133 -25.77 9.77 9.69
C ARG A 133 -25.12 11.14 9.71
N PHE A 134 -23.94 11.26 10.34
CA PHE A 134 -23.16 12.49 10.35
C PHE A 134 -22.80 12.96 8.94
N ALA A 135 -22.35 12.04 8.09
CA ALA A 135 -21.98 12.36 6.72
C ALA A 135 -23.17 12.82 5.87
N GLU A 136 -24.37 12.26 6.07
CA GLU A 136 -25.60 12.74 5.43
C GLU A 136 -25.93 14.17 5.87
N GLN A 137 -25.76 14.50 7.15
CA GLN A 137 -25.99 15.85 7.71
C GLN A 137 -25.00 16.87 7.15
N GLU A 138 -23.72 16.51 7.09
CA GLU A 138 -22.62 17.37 6.63
C GLU A 138 -22.41 17.33 5.10
N LYS A 139 -23.29 16.62 4.36
CA LYS A 139 -23.26 16.45 2.90
C LYS A 139 -21.91 15.92 2.37
N LEU A 140 -21.37 14.92 3.05
CA LEU A 140 -20.11 14.26 2.70
C LEU A 140 -20.33 13.10 1.71
N LEU A 141 -19.24 12.67 1.06
CA LEU A 141 -19.26 11.59 0.06
C LEU A 141 -18.62 10.31 0.59
N PHE A 142 -19.16 9.17 0.17
CA PHE A 142 -18.61 7.83 0.42
C PHE A 142 -18.18 7.13 -0.87
N PRO A 143 -16.99 7.41 -1.42
CA PRO A 143 -16.44 6.54 -2.45
C PRO A 143 -16.10 5.17 -1.86
N TRP A 144 -16.70 4.13 -2.45
CA TRP A 144 -16.53 2.73 -2.04
C TRP A 144 -15.41 2.05 -2.82
N GLY A 145 -14.54 1.34 -2.10
CA GLY A 145 -13.60 0.36 -2.64
C GLY A 145 -14.18 -1.05 -2.62
N SER A 146 -13.34 -2.08 -2.77
CA SER A 146 -13.82 -3.48 -2.71
C SER A 146 -14.11 -3.97 -1.30
N LYS A 147 -13.48 -3.38 -0.27
CA LYS A 147 -13.72 -3.75 1.13
C LYS A 147 -14.08 -2.60 2.06
N GLY A 148 -13.72 -1.36 1.75
CA GLY A 148 -13.96 -0.21 2.63
C GLY A 148 -14.49 1.00 1.89
N PHE A 149 -14.45 2.15 2.56
CA PHE A 149 -14.82 3.43 1.99
C PHE A 149 -13.84 4.54 2.41
N SER A 150 -13.86 5.62 1.65
CA SER A 150 -13.32 6.92 2.07
C SER A 150 -14.46 7.86 2.41
N LEU A 151 -14.35 8.64 3.48
CA LEU A 151 -15.27 9.72 3.82
C LEU A 151 -14.67 11.04 3.35
N ASN A 152 -15.30 11.69 2.39
CA ASN A 152 -14.70 12.82 1.69
C ASN A 152 -15.58 14.07 1.78
N LYS A 153 -14.93 15.22 1.98
CA LYS A 153 -15.57 16.54 1.84
C LYS A 153 -15.49 16.99 0.37
N PRO A 154 -16.61 17.19 -0.33
CA PRO A 154 -16.60 17.74 -1.68
C PRO A 154 -16.30 19.25 -1.70
N PHE A 155 -15.66 19.68 -2.79
CA PHE A 155 -15.38 21.06 -3.18
C PHE A 155 -15.68 21.21 -4.68
N GLU A 156 -15.75 22.45 -5.20
CA GLU A 156 -16.05 22.68 -6.62
C GLU A 156 -15.08 21.94 -7.57
N ASN A 157 -13.80 21.89 -7.21
CA ASN A 157 -12.74 21.29 -8.03
C ASN A 157 -12.29 19.89 -7.53
N GLY A 158 -13.10 19.19 -6.74
CA GLY A 158 -12.78 17.83 -6.31
C GLY A 158 -13.25 17.49 -4.89
N PHE A 159 -12.46 16.71 -4.17
CA PHE A 159 -12.78 16.29 -2.81
C PHE A 159 -11.52 16.04 -1.98
N VAL A 160 -11.63 16.21 -0.67
CA VAL A 160 -10.57 15.90 0.31
C VAL A 160 -11.03 14.77 1.21
N GLY A 161 -10.22 13.71 1.29
CA GLY A 161 -10.48 12.59 2.20
C GLY A 161 -10.22 12.95 3.65
N LEU A 162 -11.21 12.69 4.51
CA LEU A 162 -11.17 12.96 5.94
C LEU A 162 -10.71 11.73 6.72
N CYS A 163 -11.30 10.57 6.41
CA CYS A 163 -10.96 9.29 7.01
C CYS A 163 -11.35 8.11 6.11
N PHE A 164 -10.86 6.92 6.44
CA PHE A 164 -11.15 5.67 5.75
C PHE A 164 -11.72 4.65 6.72
N GLY A 165 -12.77 3.94 6.31
CA GLY A 165 -13.46 2.93 7.13
C GLY A 165 -13.29 1.53 6.57
N TYR A 166 -12.93 0.59 7.45
CA TYR A 166 -12.66 -0.80 7.08
C TYR A 166 -13.48 -1.81 7.91
N PRO A 167 -13.90 -2.94 7.31
CA PRO A 167 -14.59 -4.04 7.98
C PRO A 167 -13.60 -5.05 8.61
N PRO A 168 -14.08 -5.99 9.45
CA PRO A 168 -13.23 -7.00 10.10
C PRO A 168 -12.34 -7.85 9.16
N ASN A 169 -12.81 -8.11 7.93
CA ASN A 169 -12.12 -8.92 6.93
C ASN A 169 -11.14 -8.12 6.04
N SER A 170 -10.95 -6.84 6.33
CA SER A 170 -9.90 -6.00 5.74
C SER A 170 -8.53 -6.37 6.29
N VAL A 171 -7.47 -6.06 5.52
CA VAL A 171 -6.09 -6.05 6.03
C VAL A 171 -6.00 -5.21 7.29
N TYR A 172 -6.60 -4.03 7.26
CA TYR A 172 -6.59 -3.03 8.32
C TYR A 172 -7.56 -3.34 9.48
N LYS A 173 -8.21 -4.51 9.45
CA LYS A 173 -9.25 -4.94 10.40
C LYS A 173 -10.39 -3.93 10.49
N GLN A 174 -11.30 -4.14 11.44
CA GLN A 174 -12.39 -3.20 11.67
C GLN A 174 -11.84 -1.93 12.32
N SER A 175 -11.67 -0.88 11.53
CA SER A 175 -10.95 0.32 11.97
C SER A 175 -11.34 1.58 11.18
N ILE A 176 -11.00 2.73 11.75
CA ILE A 176 -11.03 4.04 11.11
C ILE A 176 -9.61 4.59 11.00
N TYR A 177 -9.17 4.97 9.80
CA TYR A 177 -7.87 5.60 9.55
C TYR A 177 -8.04 7.08 9.23
N SER A 178 -7.12 7.93 9.69
CA SER A 178 -7.11 9.35 9.32
C SER A 178 -6.75 9.56 7.84
N GLY A 179 -7.25 10.66 7.27
CA GLY A 179 -7.03 11.05 5.88
C GLY A 179 -5.86 12.02 5.65
N PHE A 180 -4.78 11.92 6.44
CA PHE A 180 -3.71 12.94 6.42
C PHE A 180 -3.05 13.09 5.05
N GLU A 181 -2.91 12.00 4.30
CA GLU A 181 -2.30 12.03 2.96
C GLU A 181 -3.12 12.85 1.96
N GLU A 182 -4.44 12.71 1.98
CA GLU A 182 -5.33 13.48 1.11
C GLU A 182 -5.30 14.97 1.45
N ILE A 183 -5.30 15.28 2.75
CA ILE A 183 -5.14 16.66 3.24
C ILE A 183 -3.79 17.23 2.80
N ASN A 184 -2.70 16.46 2.95
CA ASN A 184 -1.35 16.88 2.59
C ASN A 184 -1.23 17.24 1.11
N LYS A 185 -1.85 16.41 0.25
CA LYS A 185 -1.83 16.59 -1.19
C LYS A 185 -2.66 17.80 -1.62
N LYS A 186 -3.87 17.97 -1.09
CA LYS A 186 -4.90 18.84 -1.70
C LYS A 186 -5.16 20.17 -1.00
N VAL A 187 -4.78 20.35 0.26
CA VAL A 187 -5.11 21.57 1.05
C VAL A 187 -3.96 22.57 1.03
N ASN A 188 -4.22 23.90 0.98
CA ASN A 188 -3.19 24.94 0.84
C ASN A 188 -2.15 24.96 1.97
N ASN A 189 -2.60 24.86 3.22
CA ASN A 189 -1.76 24.86 4.42
C ASN A 189 -1.90 23.51 5.15
N PRO A 190 -1.38 22.43 4.53
CA PRO A 190 -1.69 21.08 4.99
C PRO A 190 -1.12 20.81 6.38
N ALA A 191 0.07 21.33 6.69
CA ALA A 191 0.72 21.16 7.99
C ALA A 191 -0.17 21.67 9.12
N SER A 192 -0.76 22.87 8.99
CA SER A 192 -1.65 23.41 10.02
C SER A 192 -2.89 22.54 10.26
N VAL A 193 -3.48 21.98 9.20
CA VAL A 193 -4.65 21.09 9.31
C VAL A 193 -4.26 19.75 9.93
N ILE A 194 -3.17 19.15 9.46
CA ILE A 194 -2.70 17.86 9.93
C ILE A 194 -2.28 17.94 11.40
N ASP A 195 -1.54 18.97 11.81
CA ASP A 195 -1.11 19.15 13.19
C ASP A 195 -2.30 19.34 14.13
N PHE A 196 -3.30 20.13 13.70
CA PHE A 196 -4.55 20.27 14.44
C PHE A 196 -5.29 18.93 14.56
N TYR A 197 -5.46 18.23 13.44
CA TYR A 197 -6.20 16.96 13.42
C TYR A 197 -5.50 15.91 14.28
N LYS A 198 -4.17 15.78 14.15
CA LYS A 198 -3.35 14.88 14.96
C LYS A 198 -3.47 15.20 16.45
N THR A 199 -3.36 16.48 16.82
CA THR A 199 -3.50 16.94 18.21
C THR A 199 -4.87 16.56 18.80
N GLU A 200 -5.95 16.74 18.04
CA GLU A 200 -7.29 16.40 18.52
C GLU A 200 -7.50 14.88 18.63
N LEU A 201 -6.95 14.08 17.71
CA LEU A 201 -6.98 12.62 17.79
C LEU A 201 -6.13 12.06 18.94
N GLU A 202 -4.97 12.68 19.24
CA GLU A 202 -4.13 12.33 20.38
C GLU A 202 -4.83 12.64 21.70
N LYS A 203 -5.48 13.81 21.83
CA LYS A 203 -6.31 14.15 22.99
C LYS A 203 -7.49 13.19 23.17
N PHE A 204 -8.09 12.73 22.08
CA PHE A 204 -9.16 11.74 22.12
C PHE A 204 -8.68 10.39 22.65
N GLY A 205 -7.40 10.03 22.45
CA GLY A 205 -6.75 8.90 23.12
C GLY A 205 -7.20 7.51 22.66
N LYS A 206 -8.02 7.41 21.62
CA LYS A 206 -8.46 6.13 21.02
C LYS A 206 -7.68 5.75 19.76
N PHE A 207 -6.94 6.71 19.20
CA PHE A 207 -6.17 6.53 17.99
C PHE A 207 -4.74 6.11 18.33
N GLU A 208 -4.22 5.13 17.60
CA GLU A 208 -2.83 4.67 17.67
C GLU A 208 -2.07 4.99 16.37
N GLN A 209 -0.74 5.07 16.46
CA GLN A 209 0.11 5.38 15.31
C GLN A 209 0.03 4.27 14.25
N ALA A 210 -0.17 4.66 12.99
CA ALA A 210 -0.23 3.76 11.84
C ALA A 210 0.50 4.37 10.63
N LYS A 211 1.82 4.13 10.53
CA LYS A 211 2.71 4.77 9.54
C LYS A 211 2.62 6.30 9.59
N SER A 212 2.23 6.94 8.49
CA SER A 212 1.97 8.38 8.36
C SER A 212 0.65 8.81 8.99
N ASN A 213 -0.28 7.88 9.22
CA ASN A 213 -1.64 8.14 9.70
C ASN A 213 -1.82 7.72 11.16
N LEU A 214 -3.02 7.99 11.68
CA LEU A 214 -3.51 7.45 12.94
C LEU A 214 -4.69 6.53 12.66
N LYS A 215 -4.85 5.46 13.45
CA LYS A 215 -5.99 4.55 13.34
C LYS A 215 -6.71 4.32 14.65
N TRP A 216 -8.02 4.17 14.62
CA TRP A 216 -8.83 3.68 15.73
C TRP A 216 -9.35 2.28 15.41
N VAL A 217 -8.84 1.28 16.12
CA VAL A 217 -9.29 -0.11 16.00
C VAL A 217 -10.54 -0.32 16.85
N LEU A 218 -11.62 -0.81 16.23
CA LEU A 218 -12.96 -0.92 16.84
C LEU A 218 -13.15 -2.28 17.53
N ASN A 219 -12.18 -2.73 18.32
CA ASN A 219 -12.15 -4.06 18.94
C ASN A 219 -12.40 -4.07 20.46
N LYS A 220 -12.61 -2.90 21.06
CA LYS A 220 -12.92 -2.71 22.48
C LYS A 220 -14.31 -2.10 22.64
N GLU A 221 -14.85 -2.13 23.85
CA GLU A 221 -16.12 -1.48 24.17
C GLU A 221 -16.09 0.01 23.79
N ILE A 222 -17.12 0.45 23.06
CA ILE A 222 -17.25 1.81 22.54
C ILE A 222 -18.43 2.49 23.24
N LYS A 223 -18.18 3.67 23.80
CA LYS A 223 -19.24 4.50 24.39
C LYS A 223 -19.79 5.46 23.34
N THR A 224 -21.07 5.80 23.44
CA THR A 224 -21.68 6.84 22.58
C THR A 224 -20.91 8.16 22.66
N SER A 225 -20.44 8.54 23.86
CA SER A 225 -19.60 9.73 24.04
C SER A 225 -18.29 9.69 23.26
N ASP A 226 -17.71 8.49 23.04
CA ASP A 226 -16.50 8.36 22.22
C ASP A 226 -16.81 8.69 20.75
N ILE A 227 -17.98 8.27 20.27
CA ILE A 227 -18.46 8.52 18.92
C ILE A 227 -18.74 10.01 18.74
N ASP A 228 -19.50 10.61 19.65
CA ASP A 228 -19.85 12.03 19.60
C ASP A 228 -18.60 12.92 19.60
N ASN A 229 -17.62 12.60 20.45
CA ASN A 229 -16.33 13.29 20.48
C ASN A 229 -15.58 13.18 19.14
N TYR A 230 -15.55 12.00 18.53
CA TYR A 230 -14.89 11.81 17.24
C TYR A 230 -15.59 12.57 16.10
N LEU A 231 -16.92 12.56 16.07
CA LEU A 231 -17.70 13.32 15.08
C LEU A 231 -17.48 14.83 15.24
N GLU A 232 -17.37 15.33 16.46
CA GLU A 232 -17.05 16.74 16.74
C GLU A 232 -15.61 17.09 16.31
N ILE A 233 -14.66 16.16 16.42
CA ILE A 233 -13.31 16.35 15.84
C ILE A 233 -13.40 16.47 14.32
N LEU A 234 -14.12 15.56 13.65
CA LEU A 234 -14.29 15.59 12.19
C LEU A 234 -14.91 16.91 11.72
N LYS A 235 -15.94 17.39 12.42
CA LYS A 235 -16.58 18.66 12.12
C LYS A 235 -15.61 19.84 12.17
N ARG A 236 -14.83 19.96 13.25
CA ARG A 236 -13.82 21.02 13.40
C ARG A 236 -12.69 20.92 12.36
N VAL A 237 -12.34 19.70 11.94
CA VAL A 237 -11.38 19.48 10.84
C VAL A 237 -11.96 19.94 9.51
N ILE A 238 -13.23 19.64 9.22
CA ILE A 238 -13.92 20.10 8.00
C ILE A 238 -13.90 21.63 7.95
N GLU A 239 -14.32 22.31 9.02
CA GLU A 239 -14.32 23.77 9.11
C GLU A 239 -12.92 24.34 8.87
N LYS A 240 -11.88 23.68 9.41
CA LYS A 240 -10.50 24.11 9.20
C LYS A 240 -10.05 23.91 7.74
N ILE A 241 -10.39 22.78 7.10
CA ILE A 241 -10.07 22.55 5.70
C ILE A 241 -10.78 23.59 4.82
N GLU A 242 -12.05 23.89 5.09
CA GLU A 242 -12.81 24.90 4.36
C GLU A 242 -12.17 26.29 4.50
N LYS A 243 -11.67 26.62 5.69
CA LYS A 243 -10.98 27.89 5.94
C LYS A 243 -9.65 28.03 5.19
N GLU A 244 -8.84 26.98 5.14
CA GLU A 244 -7.55 27.01 4.42
C GLU A 244 -7.74 26.92 2.90
N GLY A 245 -8.83 26.31 2.44
CA GLY A 245 -9.12 26.08 1.03
C GLY A 245 -8.21 25.04 0.36
N LEU A 246 -8.49 24.77 -0.91
CA LEU A 246 -7.73 23.81 -1.71
C LEU A 246 -6.59 24.49 -2.46
N LYS A 247 -5.53 23.72 -2.75
CA LYS A 247 -4.51 24.11 -3.72
C LYS A 247 -5.17 24.28 -5.08
N ASN A 248 -4.90 25.41 -5.72
CA ASN A 248 -5.24 25.60 -7.12
C ASN A 248 -4.30 24.70 -7.94
N GLU A 249 -4.86 23.74 -8.67
CA GLU A 249 -4.17 23.07 -9.78
C GLU A 249 -4.18 23.95 -11.03
#